data_AF-A0A174TKI6-F1
#
_entry.id   AF-A0A174TKI6-F1
#
_cell.length_a   1.000
_cell.length_b   1.000
_cell.length_c   1.000
_cell.angle_alpha   90.00
_cell.angle_beta   90.00
_cell.angle_gamma   90.00
#
_symmetry.space_group_name_H-M   'P 1'
#
loop_
_entity.id
_entity.type
_entity.pdbx_description
1 polymer ?
#
loop_
_entity_poly.entity_id
_entity_poly.type
_entity_poly.pdbx_seq_one_letter_code
_entity_poly.pdbx_strand_id
1 'polypeptide(L)'
;MGDETISVTLETPVYTSDEQAASTYEKIWTSLRSGASLRLCFNSSGKLEYIYMPSKTASVSDDNVLVAKNKPTGSNNPFASLSGGKTPAQIYKNGIPAELSDLRQYDVGTYDKSSDTLFVSDLKLSGLYENAYPNAAAPSTVTVMGAELTVLPSAQADLAAFKVGDKVTLLLTTTGQVAGAVSPDVAKSNAVGVAEVKGTTATIKLLDGILTLEGKTTYSEAAAAKLNGCLVTVSSYKRDYLTLSKVNGKGASTALNLTTNRMGTKELSAGARFFEQVSNGRLVEIDRSDITITSIPANKITYVGYDWAGRVDKLVLNDVTGDCYDYGMIYYRAAGYEESKDDGSEGSYQNGEIRVTNGSGEHTYVVGSVDGAKTNRMGGVAGSLDQLDGKNRMAAFMPLNEATGIRRAQFDTDAMLLTTNSMVIPISDKVECYNKTTGDWFKPGEDGDHKAALNLALAFSDDITVYYDRSPEEGGKVRIVVVE
;
A
#
# COMPACT_ATOMS: atom_id res chain seq x y z
N MET A 1 11.12 20.71 0.77
CA MET A 1 11.62 19.73 1.74
C MET A 1 10.92 18.43 1.42
N GLY A 2 11.62 17.46 0.86
CA GLY A 2 10.98 16.25 0.29
C GLY A 2 11.95 15.18 -0.21
N ASP A 3 13.24 15.52 -0.37
CA ASP A 3 14.27 14.61 -0.88
C ASP A 3 15.50 14.51 0.07
N GLU A 4 15.35 14.84 1.36
CA GLU A 4 16.42 14.62 2.34
C GLU A 4 16.43 13.16 2.79
N THR A 5 17.38 12.39 2.26
CA THR A 5 17.67 11.04 2.75
C THR A 5 18.44 11.14 4.06
N ILE A 6 17.90 10.54 5.11
CA ILE A 6 18.56 10.47 6.42
C ILE A 6 19.04 9.05 6.62
N SER A 7 20.36 8.87 6.78
CA SER A 7 20.94 7.57 7.11
C SER A 7 20.66 7.22 8.56
N VAL A 8 19.95 6.11 8.77
CA VAL A 8 19.65 5.55 10.09
C VAL A 8 20.44 4.26 10.25
N THR A 9 21.17 4.11 11.35
CA THR A 9 21.83 2.83 11.66
C THR A 9 20.82 1.86 12.27
N LEU A 10 20.94 0.56 12.00
CA LEU A 10 20.06 -0.48 12.54
C LEU A 10 19.98 -0.45 14.08
N GLU A 11 21.07 -0.08 14.75
CA GLU A 11 21.15 0.05 16.20
C GLU A 11 20.57 1.37 16.75
N THR A 12 20.11 2.30 15.90
CA THR A 12 19.56 3.58 16.36
C THR A 12 18.42 3.32 17.34
N PRO A 13 18.50 3.83 18.59
CA PRO A 13 17.45 3.63 19.57
C PRO A 13 16.12 4.18 19.06
N VAL A 14 15.06 3.41 19.24
CA VAL A 14 13.70 3.86 18.95
C VAL A 14 12.89 3.84 20.24
N TYR A 15 12.45 5.01 20.64
CA TYR A 15 11.56 5.17 21.78
C TYR A 15 10.12 5.27 21.28
N THR A 16 9.20 4.58 21.95
CA THR A 16 7.77 4.73 21.76
C THR A 16 7.15 5.40 22.98
N SER A 17 5.98 6.00 22.80
CA SER A 17 5.29 6.71 23.87
C SER A 17 4.79 5.79 25.01
N ASP A 18 4.80 4.46 24.82
CA ASP A 18 4.27 3.46 25.75
C ASP A 18 5.34 2.53 26.37
N GLU A 19 6.60 2.61 25.95
CA GLU A 19 7.69 1.80 26.49
C GLU A 19 8.81 2.67 27.06
N GLN A 20 9.21 2.41 28.31
CA GLN A 20 10.35 3.09 28.93
C GLN A 20 11.70 2.63 28.35
N ALA A 21 11.77 1.39 27.83
CA ALA A 21 12.98 0.85 27.22
C ALA A 21 12.97 1.15 25.71
N ALA A 22 14.10 1.58 25.17
CA ALA A 22 14.24 1.75 23.73
C ALA A 22 14.25 0.38 23.03
N SER A 23 13.53 0.30 21.91
CA SER A 23 13.78 -0.69 20.87
C SER A 23 14.91 -0.22 19.94
N THR A 24 15.11 -0.89 18.81
CA THR A 24 16.08 -0.49 17.78
C THR A 24 15.39 -0.32 16.42
N TYR A 25 15.99 0.50 15.55
CA TYR A 25 15.47 0.70 14.20
C TYR A 25 15.35 -0.64 13.44
N GLU A 26 16.33 -1.53 13.60
CA GLU A 26 16.32 -2.91 13.08
C GLU A 26 15.04 -3.69 13.37
N LYS A 27 14.45 -3.51 14.56
CA LYS A 27 13.27 -4.27 14.96
C LYS A 27 11.97 -3.70 14.40
N ILE A 28 11.98 -2.43 13.98
CA ILE A 28 10.75 -1.74 13.60
C ILE A 28 10.68 -1.38 12.13
N TRP A 29 11.81 -1.26 11.43
CA TRP A 29 11.86 -0.67 10.08
C TRP A 29 11.03 -1.43 9.05
N THR A 30 10.99 -2.77 9.13
CA THR A 30 10.15 -3.62 8.25
C THR A 30 8.65 -3.39 8.43
N SER A 31 8.26 -2.78 9.54
CA SER A 31 6.86 -2.45 9.86
C SER A 31 6.51 -0.98 9.62
N LEU A 32 7.51 -0.14 9.34
CA LEU A 32 7.28 1.23 8.92
C LEU A 32 6.68 1.20 7.51
N ARG A 33 5.68 2.05 7.30
CA ARG A 33 5.01 2.19 6.01
C ARG A 33 5.12 3.63 5.55
N SER A 34 4.99 3.84 4.25
CA SER A 34 4.84 5.19 3.69
C SER A 34 3.74 5.97 4.44
N GLY A 35 4.07 7.17 4.90
CA GLY A 35 3.19 8.00 5.73
C GLY A 35 3.29 7.78 7.25
N ALA A 36 4.12 6.86 7.74
CA ALA A 36 4.40 6.72 9.18
C ALA A 36 5.12 7.97 9.73
N SER A 37 4.66 8.47 10.88
CA SER A 37 5.27 9.63 11.52
C SER A 37 6.45 9.21 12.39
N LEU A 38 7.63 9.73 12.08
CA LEU A 38 8.81 9.57 12.90
C LEU A 38 9.32 10.95 13.31
N ARG A 39 9.76 11.06 14.56
CA ARG A 39 10.53 12.21 15.02
C ARG A 39 11.99 11.79 15.13
N LEU A 40 12.80 12.35 14.26
CA LEU A 40 14.24 12.11 14.21
C LEU A 40 14.93 13.12 15.14
N CYS A 41 15.51 12.63 16.23
CA CYS A 41 16.14 13.48 17.25
C CYS A 41 17.65 13.51 17.04
N PHE A 42 18.16 14.65 16.60
CA PHE A 42 19.58 14.88 16.39
C PHE A 42 20.21 15.55 17.60
N ASN A 43 21.41 15.14 17.96
CA ASN A 43 22.19 15.80 19.01
C ASN A 43 22.76 17.15 18.52
N SER A 44 23.45 17.87 19.40
CA SER A 44 24.06 19.17 19.09
C SER A 44 25.14 19.13 17.99
N SER A 45 25.65 17.95 17.64
CA SER A 45 26.58 17.74 16.52
C SER A 45 25.90 17.38 15.19
N GLY A 46 24.57 17.30 15.16
CA GLY A 46 23.80 16.92 13.97
C GLY A 46 23.77 15.41 13.70
N LYS A 47 24.25 14.57 14.64
CA LYS A 47 24.15 13.11 14.55
C LYS A 47 22.78 12.66 15.03
N LEU A 48 22.11 11.77 14.30
CA LEU A 48 20.89 11.12 14.75
C LEU A 48 21.18 10.32 16.03
N GLU A 49 20.57 10.73 17.13
CA GLU A 49 20.79 10.14 18.45
C GLU A 49 19.75 9.06 18.76
N TYR A 50 18.49 9.32 18.42
CA TYR A 50 17.40 8.36 18.53
C TYR A 50 16.23 8.77 17.64
N ILE A 51 15.33 7.82 17.42
CA ILE A 51 14.03 8.05 16.78
C ILE A 51 12.97 7.98 17.87
N TYR A 52 12.05 8.95 17.88
CA TYR A 52 10.82 8.84 18.63
C TYR A 52 9.69 8.51 17.67
N MET A 53 8.98 7.42 17.97
CA MET A 53 7.82 6.98 17.21
C MET A 53 6.59 7.07 18.10
N PRO A 54 5.47 7.64 17.62
CA PRO A 54 4.20 7.51 18.33
C PRO A 54 3.93 6.02 18.54
N SER A 55 3.51 5.61 19.73
CA SER A 55 3.30 4.18 19.94
C SER A 55 2.23 3.62 18.97
N LYS A 56 2.47 2.39 18.49
CA LYS A 56 1.47 1.54 17.82
C LYS A 56 0.28 1.22 18.72
N THR A 57 0.53 1.25 20.02
CA THR A 57 -0.40 1.19 21.13
C THR A 57 -0.11 2.44 21.94
N ALA A 58 -0.59 3.61 21.49
CA ALA A 58 -0.73 4.73 22.42
C ALA A 58 -1.25 4.13 23.74
N SER A 59 -0.60 4.41 24.86
CA SER A 59 -1.06 3.91 26.15
C SER A 59 -2.39 4.62 26.41
N VAL A 60 -3.43 4.15 25.75
CA VAL A 60 -4.74 4.76 25.70
C VAL A 60 -5.40 4.34 26.99
N SER A 61 -5.53 5.33 27.84
CA SER A 61 -6.22 5.28 29.11
C SER A 61 -7.36 6.27 29.04
N ASP A 62 -8.31 6.14 29.94
CA ASP A 62 -9.45 7.06 29.98
C ASP A 62 -9.04 8.52 30.16
N ASP A 63 -7.91 8.75 30.83
CA ASP A 63 -7.46 10.09 31.20
C ASP A 63 -6.74 10.82 30.07
N ASN A 64 -6.41 10.13 28.97
CA ASN A 64 -5.66 10.71 27.86
C ASN A 64 -6.32 10.57 26.49
N VAL A 65 -7.59 10.16 26.43
CA VAL A 65 -8.36 10.05 25.18
C VAL A 65 -9.67 10.81 25.26
N LEU A 66 -10.07 11.46 24.16
CA LEU A 66 -11.35 12.15 24.08
C LEU A 66 -11.86 12.19 22.64
N VAL A 67 -13.18 12.19 22.50
CA VAL A 67 -13.88 12.44 21.23
C VAL A 67 -14.31 13.91 21.17
N ALA A 68 -14.00 14.61 20.08
CA ALA A 68 -14.50 15.95 19.81
C ALA A 68 -16.00 15.93 19.42
N LYS A 69 -16.89 15.63 20.37
CA LYS A 69 -18.34 15.46 20.10
C LYS A 69 -19.02 16.74 19.62
N ASN A 70 -18.52 17.90 20.01
CA ASN A 70 -19.01 19.21 19.56
C ASN A 70 -18.16 19.72 18.40
N LYS A 71 -18.80 20.44 17.48
CA LYS A 71 -18.11 21.07 16.35
C LYS A 71 -17.07 22.08 16.85
N PRO A 72 -15.76 21.89 16.57
CA PRO A 72 -14.74 22.87 16.91
C PRO A 72 -14.96 24.18 16.17
N THR A 73 -14.63 25.30 16.81
CA THR A 73 -14.69 26.64 16.23
C THR A 73 -13.43 27.02 15.45
N GLY A 74 -12.42 26.15 15.44
CA GLY A 74 -11.10 26.36 14.84
C GLY A 74 -10.10 27.13 15.72
N SER A 75 -10.58 27.83 16.76
CA SER A 75 -9.72 28.56 17.72
C SER A 75 -9.65 27.91 19.09
N ASN A 76 -10.64 27.07 19.43
CA ASN A 76 -10.69 26.38 20.72
C ASN A 76 -10.18 24.95 20.56
N ASN A 77 -9.32 24.51 21.47
CA ASN A 77 -8.88 23.12 21.56
C ASN A 77 -10.04 22.24 22.09
N PRO A 78 -10.67 21.37 21.27
CA PRO A 78 -11.75 20.49 21.73
C PRO A 78 -11.26 19.42 22.71
N PHE A 79 -9.94 19.24 22.84
CA PHE A 79 -9.28 18.27 23.71
C PHE A 79 -8.58 18.92 24.91
N ALA A 80 -8.92 20.18 25.23
CA ALA A 80 -8.26 20.95 26.29
C ALA A 80 -8.27 20.26 27.67
N SER A 81 -9.27 19.41 27.96
CA SER A 81 -9.32 18.66 29.21
C SER A 81 -8.16 17.67 29.36
N LEU A 82 -7.64 17.12 28.26
CA LEU A 82 -6.53 16.16 28.28
C LEU A 82 -5.18 16.83 28.61
N SER A 83 -5.03 18.09 28.20
CA SER A 83 -3.78 18.85 28.33
C SER A 83 -3.77 19.80 29.55
N GLY A 84 -4.81 19.77 30.40
CA GLY A 84 -4.93 20.71 31.53
C GLY A 84 -5.23 22.15 31.10
N GLY A 85 -5.94 22.32 29.98
CA GLY A 85 -6.38 23.61 29.46
C GLY A 85 -5.44 24.26 28.45
N LYS A 86 -4.20 23.76 28.29
CA LYS A 86 -3.24 24.33 27.33
C LYS A 86 -3.46 23.81 25.90
N THR A 87 -2.98 24.56 24.92
CA THR A 87 -2.79 24.04 23.57
C THR A 87 -1.58 23.10 23.57
N PRO A 88 -1.70 21.85 23.09
CA PRO A 88 -0.56 20.94 22.93
C PRO A 88 0.54 21.59 22.09
N ALA A 89 1.80 21.30 22.42
CA ALA A 89 2.93 21.83 21.65
C ALA A 89 2.95 21.31 20.22
N GLN A 90 2.43 20.10 20.00
CA GLN A 90 2.37 19.45 18.69
C GLN A 90 1.02 18.78 18.49
N ILE A 91 0.51 18.82 17.26
CA ILE A 91 -0.71 18.12 16.85
C ILE A 91 -0.40 17.35 15.57
N TYR A 92 -0.70 16.06 15.59
CA TYR A 92 -0.62 15.19 14.42
C TYR A 92 -1.98 14.59 14.15
N LYS A 93 -2.52 14.83 12.96
CA LYS A 93 -3.77 14.20 12.51
C LYS A 93 -3.46 13.15 11.46
N ASN A 94 -3.87 11.91 11.73
CA ASN A 94 -3.54 10.73 10.91
C ASN A 94 -2.04 10.65 10.56
N GLY A 95 -1.20 11.03 11.53
CA GLY A 95 0.26 11.04 11.38
C GLY A 95 0.87 12.29 10.70
N ILE A 96 0.07 13.25 10.25
CA ILE A 96 0.59 14.46 9.58
C ILE A 96 0.47 15.66 10.50
N PRO A 97 1.46 16.57 10.52
CA PRO A 97 1.35 17.82 11.25
C PRO A 97 0.03 18.55 10.92
N ALA A 98 -0.62 19.02 11.97
CA ALA A 98 -1.92 19.67 11.90
C ALA A 98 -1.99 20.83 12.91
N GLU A 99 -3.01 21.67 12.77
CA GLU A 99 -3.30 22.76 13.68
C GLU A 99 -4.68 22.61 14.33
N LEU A 100 -5.01 23.46 15.31
CA LEU A 100 -6.34 23.46 15.94
C LEU A 100 -7.48 23.69 14.94
N SER A 101 -7.20 24.44 13.87
CA SER A 101 -8.13 24.72 12.77
C SER A 101 -8.47 23.49 11.93
N ASP A 102 -7.62 22.45 11.96
CA ASP A 102 -7.82 21.19 11.23
C ASP A 102 -8.74 20.19 11.97
N LEU A 103 -8.96 20.43 13.26
CA LEU A 103 -9.75 19.56 14.13
C LEU A 103 -11.23 19.68 13.81
N ARG A 104 -11.90 18.53 13.79
CA ARG A 104 -13.30 18.39 13.37
C ARG A 104 -14.11 17.69 14.42
N GLN A 105 -15.43 17.84 14.28
CA GLN A 105 -16.37 17.06 15.05
C GLN A 105 -16.14 15.57 14.77
N TYR A 106 -16.16 14.78 15.84
CA TYR A 106 -15.94 13.33 15.83
C TYR A 106 -14.53 12.91 15.41
N ASP A 107 -13.55 13.81 15.53
CA ASP A 107 -12.16 13.39 15.64
C ASP A 107 -11.90 12.80 17.05
N VAL A 108 -11.00 11.84 17.12
CA VAL A 108 -10.54 11.21 18.36
C VAL A 108 -9.14 11.70 18.67
N GLY A 109 -8.97 12.41 19.79
CA GLY A 109 -7.69 12.90 20.26
C GLY A 109 -7.13 11.98 21.36
N THR A 110 -5.86 11.60 21.23
CA THR A 110 -5.08 10.91 22.26
C THR A 110 -3.89 11.78 22.62
N TYR A 111 -3.79 12.21 23.88
CA TYR A 111 -2.75 13.12 24.33
C TYR A 111 -1.60 12.37 25.00
N ASP A 112 -0.40 12.61 24.52
CA ASP A 112 0.84 12.16 25.15
C ASP A 112 1.43 13.31 25.97
N LYS A 113 1.32 13.18 27.30
CA LYS A 113 1.81 14.18 28.25
C LYS A 113 3.35 14.27 28.25
N SER A 114 4.05 13.17 27.94
CA SER A 114 5.52 13.11 28.01
C SER A 114 6.16 13.95 26.91
N SER A 115 5.59 13.89 25.69
CA SER A 115 6.07 14.63 24.53
C SER A 115 5.30 15.92 24.24
N ASP A 116 4.24 16.20 25.02
CA ASP A 116 3.29 17.30 24.81
C ASP A 116 2.65 17.28 23.40
N THR A 117 2.27 16.08 22.97
CA THR A 117 1.78 15.82 21.61
C THR A 117 0.34 15.33 21.64
N LEU A 118 -0.51 15.87 20.77
CA LEU A 118 -1.86 15.37 20.53
C LEU A 118 -1.90 14.59 19.21
N PHE A 119 -2.22 13.31 19.31
CA PHE A 119 -2.49 12.45 18.15
C PHE A 119 -3.98 12.42 17.88
N VAL A 120 -4.36 12.72 16.64
CA VAL A 120 -5.75 12.86 16.22
C VAL A 120 -6.04 11.86 15.13
N SER A 121 -7.09 11.07 15.31
CA SER A 121 -7.63 10.19 14.28
C SER A 121 -8.97 10.74 13.80
N ASP A 122 -9.18 10.73 12.49
CA ASP A 122 -10.51 10.91 11.91
C ASP A 122 -11.15 9.61 11.41
N LEU A 123 -10.53 8.46 11.70
CA LEU A 123 -10.99 7.15 11.27
C LEU A 123 -12.35 6.81 11.88
N LYS A 124 -13.30 6.48 11.00
CA LYS A 124 -14.68 6.14 11.33
C LYS A 124 -15.06 4.86 10.62
N LEU A 125 -15.61 3.91 11.36
CA LEU A 125 -16.09 2.64 10.81
C LEU A 125 -17.60 2.53 11.06
N SER A 126 -18.39 2.60 9.99
CA SER A 126 -19.85 2.43 10.07
C SER A 126 -20.27 1.04 9.61
N GLY A 127 -20.84 0.23 10.50
CA GLY A 127 -21.33 -1.10 10.16
C GLY A 127 -22.43 -1.57 11.09
N LEU A 128 -22.84 -2.82 10.91
CA LEU A 128 -23.72 -3.48 11.85
C LEU A 128 -22.94 -3.78 13.13
N TYR A 129 -23.57 -3.53 14.28
CA TYR A 129 -23.03 -3.89 15.58
C TYR A 129 -23.24 -5.39 15.82
N GLU A 130 -22.23 -6.21 15.53
CA GLU A 130 -22.38 -7.66 15.41
C GLU A 130 -22.32 -8.38 16.75
N ASN A 131 -21.45 -7.91 17.65
CA ASN A 131 -21.23 -8.48 18.97
C ASN A 131 -20.74 -7.41 19.97
N ALA A 132 -21.00 -7.67 21.25
CA ALA A 132 -20.59 -6.84 22.37
C ALA A 132 -20.24 -7.75 23.55
N TYR A 133 -18.96 -7.79 23.95
CA TYR A 133 -18.47 -8.66 25.02
C TYR A 133 -17.90 -7.82 26.17
N PRO A 134 -18.16 -8.17 27.45
CA PRO A 134 -18.96 -9.32 27.89
C PRO A 134 -20.47 -9.10 27.73
N ASN A 135 -20.92 -7.86 27.55
CA ASN A 135 -22.32 -7.52 27.30
C ASN A 135 -22.45 -6.15 26.63
N ALA A 136 -23.64 -5.84 26.10
CA ALA A 136 -23.91 -4.59 25.39
C ALA A 136 -23.94 -3.33 26.29
N ALA A 137 -24.10 -3.46 27.61
CA ALA A 137 -24.18 -2.31 28.51
C ALA A 137 -22.80 -1.77 28.90
N ALA A 138 -21.79 -2.64 28.98
CA ALA A 138 -20.40 -2.27 29.27
C ALA A 138 -19.43 -3.20 28.54
N PRO A 139 -19.33 -3.09 27.20
CA PRO A 139 -18.42 -3.94 26.44
C PRO A 139 -16.96 -3.53 26.67
N SER A 140 -16.07 -4.53 26.76
CA SER A 140 -14.62 -4.41 26.61
C SER A 140 -14.17 -4.66 25.18
N THR A 141 -14.94 -5.42 24.39
CA THR A 141 -14.72 -5.62 22.96
C THR A 141 -16.04 -5.58 22.20
N VAL A 142 -15.95 -5.16 20.94
CA VAL A 142 -17.08 -5.13 20.01
C VAL A 142 -16.66 -5.70 18.66
N THR A 143 -17.61 -6.27 17.93
CA THR A 143 -17.37 -6.75 16.57
C THR A 143 -18.19 -5.95 15.58
N VAL A 144 -17.54 -5.41 14.55
CA VAL A 144 -18.16 -4.73 13.41
C VAL A 144 -17.42 -5.15 12.15
N MET A 145 -18.14 -5.68 11.15
CA MET A 145 -17.57 -6.15 9.88
C MET A 145 -16.46 -7.19 10.06
N GLY A 146 -16.68 -8.14 10.97
CA GLY A 146 -15.70 -9.19 11.30
C GLY A 146 -14.46 -8.71 12.05
N ALA A 147 -14.28 -7.40 12.24
CA ALA A 147 -13.20 -6.85 13.04
C ALA A 147 -13.61 -6.82 14.52
N GLU A 148 -12.86 -7.55 15.37
CA GLU A 148 -12.95 -7.43 16.82
C GLU A 148 -12.10 -6.24 17.28
N LEU A 149 -12.74 -5.29 17.96
CA LEU A 149 -12.14 -4.02 18.35
C LEU A 149 -12.22 -3.85 19.87
N THR A 150 -11.10 -3.48 20.48
CA THR A 150 -11.04 -3.11 21.90
C THR A 150 -11.80 -1.82 22.15
N VAL A 151 -12.65 -1.83 23.19
CA VAL A 151 -13.44 -0.68 23.63
C VAL A 151 -12.74 0.05 24.76
N LEU A 152 -12.59 1.36 24.61
CA LEU A 152 -12.13 2.23 25.68
C LEU A 152 -13.31 2.60 26.59
N PRO A 153 -13.11 2.74 27.91
CA PRO A 153 -14.18 3.13 28.81
C PRO A 153 -14.88 4.45 28.41
N SER A 154 -14.18 5.39 27.76
CA SER A 154 -14.79 6.60 27.16
C SER A 154 -15.96 6.32 26.18
N ALA A 155 -15.97 5.15 25.54
CA ALA A 155 -16.98 4.74 24.57
C ALA A 155 -18.15 3.96 25.18
N GLN A 156 -18.04 3.46 26.41
CA GLN A 156 -19.04 2.55 27.00
C GLN A 156 -20.42 3.20 27.08
N ALA A 157 -20.51 4.45 27.52
CA ALA A 157 -21.77 5.18 27.62
C ALA A 157 -22.43 5.39 26.25
N ASP A 158 -21.63 5.62 25.20
CA ASP A 158 -22.15 5.76 23.84
C ASP A 158 -22.67 4.41 23.31
N LEU A 159 -21.89 3.33 23.50
CA LEU A 159 -22.23 1.99 23.04
C LEU A 159 -23.45 1.40 23.76
N ALA A 160 -23.67 1.75 25.02
CA ALA A 160 -24.86 1.33 25.77
C ALA A 160 -26.19 1.83 25.16
N ALA A 161 -26.14 2.84 24.29
CA ALA A 161 -27.30 3.31 23.54
C ALA A 161 -27.65 2.43 22.32
N PHE A 162 -26.77 1.50 21.94
CA PHE A 162 -26.94 0.61 20.79
C PHE A 162 -27.17 -0.84 21.25
N LYS A 163 -28.01 -1.55 20.51
CA LYS A 163 -28.23 -2.99 20.66
C LYS A 163 -27.46 -3.74 19.58
N VAL A 164 -27.03 -4.96 19.90
CA VAL A 164 -26.50 -5.88 18.88
C VAL A 164 -27.53 -6.04 17.76
N GLY A 165 -27.12 -5.79 16.52
CA GLY A 165 -27.97 -5.69 15.34
C GLY A 165 -28.30 -4.26 14.90
N ASP A 166 -27.98 -3.24 15.68
CA ASP A 166 -28.12 -1.84 15.26
C ASP A 166 -27.00 -1.44 14.29
N LYS A 167 -27.22 -0.37 13.54
CA LYS A 167 -26.15 0.28 12.78
C LYS A 167 -25.45 1.29 13.68
N VAL A 168 -24.13 1.28 13.67
CA VAL A 168 -23.29 2.16 14.49
C VAL A 168 -22.15 2.73 13.65
N THR A 169 -21.74 3.96 13.94
CA THR A 169 -20.46 4.50 13.50
C THR A 169 -19.52 4.56 14.70
N LEU A 170 -18.48 3.72 14.66
CA LEU A 170 -17.42 3.73 15.64
C LEU A 170 -16.41 4.83 15.32
N LEU A 171 -15.98 5.55 16.36
CA LEU A 171 -14.97 6.60 16.30
C LEU A 171 -13.68 6.03 16.88
N LEU A 172 -12.64 5.91 16.05
CA LEU A 172 -11.47 5.09 16.36
C LEU A 172 -10.25 5.95 16.66
N THR A 173 -9.43 5.51 17.62
CA THR A 173 -8.08 6.07 17.86
C THR A 173 -7.17 5.81 16.65
N THR A 174 -5.97 6.39 16.66
CA THR A 174 -4.91 6.11 15.68
C THR A 174 -4.39 4.66 15.74
N THR A 175 -4.85 3.88 16.72
CA THR A 175 -4.49 2.48 16.96
C THR A 175 -5.66 1.53 16.72
N GLY A 176 -6.82 2.05 16.29
CA GLY A 176 -8.01 1.25 15.97
C GLY A 176 -8.90 0.91 17.17
N GLN A 177 -8.63 1.45 18.37
CA GLN A 177 -9.48 1.24 19.54
C GLN A 177 -10.73 2.13 19.48
N VAL A 178 -11.86 1.64 20.00
CA VAL A 178 -13.13 2.37 19.99
C VAL A 178 -13.15 3.39 21.13
N ALA A 179 -13.09 4.68 20.78
CA ALA A 179 -13.13 5.79 21.73
C ALA A 179 -14.52 6.43 21.89
N GLY A 180 -15.40 6.20 20.93
CA GLY A 180 -16.81 6.60 21.00
C GLY A 180 -17.64 5.95 19.90
N ALA A 181 -18.96 6.12 20.02
CA ALA A 181 -19.91 5.59 19.05
C ALA A 181 -21.04 6.59 18.82
N VAL A 182 -21.51 6.70 17.57
CA VAL A 182 -22.62 7.59 17.20
C VAL A 182 -23.50 6.95 16.13
N SER A 183 -24.68 7.54 15.92
CA SER A 183 -25.55 7.13 14.81
C SER A 183 -24.85 7.37 13.46
N PRO A 184 -24.99 6.46 12.48
CA PRO A 184 -24.57 6.68 11.10
C PRO A 184 -25.19 7.92 10.43
N ASP A 185 -26.28 8.45 10.97
CA ASP A 185 -26.93 9.67 10.47
C ASP A 185 -26.15 10.94 10.81
N VAL A 186 -25.36 10.93 11.90
CA VAL A 186 -24.57 12.09 12.34
C VAL A 186 -23.10 12.01 11.94
N ALA A 187 -22.56 10.80 11.73
CA ALA A 187 -21.21 10.59 11.22
C ALA A 187 -21.16 9.36 10.32
N LYS A 188 -20.48 9.48 9.18
CA LYS A 188 -20.34 8.40 8.20
C LYS A 188 -18.93 7.82 8.21
N SER A 189 -18.84 6.54 7.86
CA SER A 189 -17.59 5.84 7.58
C SER A 189 -16.78 6.58 6.52
N ASN A 190 -15.48 6.64 6.74
CA ASN A 190 -14.48 7.04 5.75
C ASN A 190 -13.50 5.90 5.45
N ALA A 191 -13.80 4.68 5.90
CA ALA A 191 -13.01 3.49 5.66
C ALA A 191 -12.98 3.12 4.16
N VAL A 192 -11.77 3.09 3.61
CA VAL A 192 -11.46 2.65 2.26
C VAL A 192 -10.37 1.60 2.37
N GLY A 193 -10.44 0.53 1.59
CA GLY A 193 -9.42 -0.52 1.61
C GLY A 193 -9.31 -1.28 0.31
N VAL A 194 -8.32 -2.16 0.24
CA VAL A 194 -8.13 -3.09 -0.90
C VAL A 194 -8.82 -4.40 -0.58
N ALA A 195 -9.72 -4.84 -1.46
CA ALA A 195 -10.44 -6.10 -1.30
C ALA A 195 -9.64 -7.29 -1.82
N GLU A 196 -9.56 -8.34 -1.02
CA GLU A 196 -9.12 -9.68 -1.41
C GLU A 196 -10.33 -10.61 -1.36
N VAL A 197 -10.71 -11.21 -2.49
CA VAL A 197 -11.96 -11.98 -2.59
C VAL A 197 -11.69 -13.44 -2.93
N LYS A 198 -12.31 -14.35 -2.17
CA LYS A 198 -12.18 -15.81 -2.28
C LYS A 198 -13.59 -16.41 -2.30
N GLY A 199 -14.06 -16.81 -3.49
CA GLY A 199 -15.47 -17.19 -3.68
C GLY A 199 -16.39 -16.02 -3.33
N THR A 200 -17.20 -16.16 -2.27
CA THR A 200 -18.06 -15.07 -1.76
C THR A 200 -17.49 -14.35 -0.54
N THR A 201 -16.38 -14.81 0.05
CA THR A 201 -15.74 -14.17 1.20
C THR A 201 -14.82 -13.04 0.74
N ALA A 202 -14.86 -11.91 1.43
CA ALA A 202 -13.98 -10.78 1.19
C ALA A 202 -13.22 -10.42 2.47
N THR A 203 -11.92 -10.20 2.32
CA THR A 203 -11.01 -9.63 3.32
C THR A 203 -10.56 -8.27 2.82
N ILE A 204 -10.76 -7.20 3.59
CA ILE A 204 -10.45 -5.84 3.17
C ILE A 204 -9.39 -5.28 4.10
N LYS A 205 -8.20 -5.02 3.55
CA LYS A 205 -7.14 -4.30 4.27
C LYS A 205 -7.39 -2.82 4.09
N LEU A 206 -7.74 -2.11 5.17
CA LEU A 206 -8.00 -0.69 5.10
C LEU A 206 -6.71 0.08 4.78
N LEU A 207 -6.89 1.22 4.11
CA LEU A 207 -5.82 2.17 3.81
C LEU A 207 -5.40 3.01 5.01
N ASP A 208 -5.82 2.64 6.22
CA ASP A 208 -5.16 3.08 7.46
C ASP A 208 -4.00 2.14 7.83
N GLY A 209 -3.97 0.91 7.29
CA GLY A 209 -2.98 -0.12 7.63
C GLY A 209 -3.18 -0.74 9.03
N ILE A 210 -4.24 -0.38 9.74
CA ILE A 210 -4.56 -0.78 11.11
C ILE A 210 -5.59 -1.91 11.08
N LEU A 211 -6.68 -1.73 10.31
CA LEU A 211 -7.80 -2.65 10.34
C LEU A 211 -7.85 -3.56 9.11
N THR A 212 -8.19 -4.81 9.37
CA THR A 212 -8.65 -5.75 8.36
C THR A 212 -10.10 -6.10 8.65
N LEU A 213 -10.97 -5.89 7.66
CA LEU A 213 -12.38 -6.24 7.75
C LEU A 213 -12.62 -7.57 7.04
N GLU A 214 -13.54 -8.38 7.55
CA GLU A 214 -13.84 -9.69 6.95
C GLU A 214 -15.34 -9.98 6.97
N GLY A 215 -15.82 -10.58 5.89
CA GLY A 215 -17.16 -11.13 5.85
C GLY A 215 -17.52 -11.66 4.48
N LYS A 216 -18.71 -12.26 4.39
CA LYS A 216 -19.29 -12.73 3.13
C LYS A 216 -19.85 -11.56 2.34
N THR A 217 -19.86 -11.66 1.03
CA THR A 217 -20.57 -10.70 0.18
C THR A 217 -21.90 -11.29 -0.27
N THR A 218 -22.84 -10.42 -0.64
CA THR A 218 -24.10 -10.86 -1.28
C THR A 218 -23.98 -11.00 -2.80
N TYR A 219 -22.78 -10.77 -3.35
CA TYR A 219 -22.52 -10.95 -4.78
C TYR A 219 -22.44 -12.44 -5.12
N SER A 220 -22.73 -12.81 -6.38
CA SER A 220 -22.30 -14.10 -6.89
C SER A 220 -20.77 -14.18 -6.90
N GLU A 221 -20.20 -15.38 -6.86
CA GLU A 221 -18.73 -15.56 -6.89
C GLU A 221 -18.08 -14.84 -8.08
N ALA A 222 -18.69 -14.95 -9.27
CA ALA A 222 -18.22 -14.27 -10.47
C ALA A 222 -18.27 -12.72 -10.36
N ALA A 223 -19.24 -12.16 -9.64
CA ALA A 223 -19.33 -10.72 -9.42
C ALA A 223 -18.39 -10.26 -8.29
N ALA A 224 -18.23 -11.07 -7.24
CA ALA A 224 -17.32 -10.81 -6.14
C ALA A 224 -15.86 -10.84 -6.64
N ALA A 225 -15.49 -11.78 -7.51
CA ALA A 225 -14.15 -11.89 -8.10
C ALA A 225 -13.72 -10.60 -8.83
N LYS A 226 -14.65 -9.85 -9.43
CA LYS A 226 -14.36 -8.55 -10.09
C LYS A 226 -13.98 -7.43 -9.13
N LEU A 227 -14.22 -7.62 -7.83
CA LEU A 227 -13.82 -6.69 -6.77
C LEU A 227 -12.51 -7.10 -6.11
N ASN A 228 -11.99 -8.30 -6.40
CA ASN A 228 -10.66 -8.68 -5.96
C ASN A 228 -9.65 -7.62 -6.41
N GLY A 229 -8.62 -7.37 -5.60
CA GLY A 229 -7.60 -6.36 -5.82
C GLY A 229 -8.10 -4.94 -6.12
N CYS A 230 -9.38 -4.60 -5.89
CA CYS A 230 -9.90 -3.26 -6.15
C CYS A 230 -9.90 -2.42 -4.86
N LEU A 231 -9.76 -1.10 -5.03
CA LEU A 231 -10.08 -0.15 -3.98
C LEU A 231 -11.60 -0.10 -3.77
N VAL A 232 -12.05 -0.29 -2.52
CA VAL A 232 -13.48 -0.35 -2.16
C VAL A 232 -13.77 0.50 -0.93
N THR A 233 -14.97 1.08 -0.87
CA THR A 233 -15.61 1.44 0.39
C THR A 233 -16.39 0.26 0.92
N VAL A 234 -16.46 0.13 2.24
CA VAL A 234 -17.07 -1.01 2.91
C VAL A 234 -18.19 -0.54 3.83
N SER A 235 -19.30 -1.26 3.81
CA SER A 235 -20.39 -1.13 4.77
C SER A 235 -20.93 -2.51 5.13
N SER A 236 -21.68 -2.62 6.23
CA SER A 236 -22.39 -3.84 6.58
C SER A 236 -23.79 -3.52 7.08
N TYR A 237 -24.76 -4.28 6.58
CA TYR A 237 -26.18 -4.17 6.94
C TYR A 237 -26.73 -5.49 7.49
N LYS A 238 -25.90 -6.54 7.55
CA LYS A 238 -26.26 -7.89 7.98
C LYS A 238 -25.02 -8.52 8.60
N ARG A 239 -25.19 -9.18 9.74
CA ARG A 239 -24.11 -9.87 10.46
C ARG A 239 -23.39 -10.83 9.52
N ASP A 240 -22.06 -10.84 9.58
CA ASP A 240 -21.16 -11.65 8.76
C ASP A 240 -21.14 -11.27 7.27
N TYR A 241 -21.83 -10.20 6.86
CA TYR A 241 -21.87 -9.76 5.48
C TYR A 241 -21.32 -8.34 5.27
N LEU A 242 -20.56 -8.17 4.19
CA LEU A 242 -20.04 -6.91 3.70
C LEU A 242 -20.73 -6.52 2.39
N THR A 243 -21.04 -5.24 2.27
CA THR A 243 -21.39 -4.57 1.02
C THR A 243 -20.17 -3.76 0.57
N LEU A 244 -19.65 -4.09 -0.61
CA LEU A 244 -18.44 -3.50 -1.16
C LEU A 244 -18.80 -2.60 -2.34
N SER A 245 -18.38 -1.35 -2.31
CA SER A 245 -18.55 -0.46 -3.46
C SER A 245 -17.20 -0.11 -4.02
N LYS A 246 -16.94 -0.51 -5.26
CA LYS A 246 -15.71 -0.13 -5.96
C LYS A 246 -15.58 1.39 -5.97
N VAL A 247 -14.44 1.87 -5.52
CA VAL A 247 -14.11 3.29 -5.58
C VAL A 247 -13.76 3.62 -7.03
N ASN A 248 -14.78 4.02 -7.78
CA ASN A 248 -14.59 4.50 -9.15
C ASN A 248 -14.26 5.99 -9.08
N GLY A 249 -12.97 6.32 -9.12
CA GLY A 249 -12.53 7.70 -9.24
C GLY A 249 -12.96 8.30 -10.57
N LYS A 250 -13.27 9.61 -10.57
CA LYS A 250 -12.93 10.41 -11.75
C LYS A 250 -11.40 10.46 -11.74
N GLY A 251 -10.77 9.96 -12.79
CA GLY A 251 -9.31 10.10 -12.95
C GLY A 251 -8.86 11.55 -12.79
N ALA A 252 -7.57 11.77 -12.60
CA ALA A 252 -7.06 13.12 -12.40
C ALA A 252 -7.38 14.02 -13.60
N SER A 253 -7.73 15.28 -13.34
CA SER A 253 -7.93 16.29 -14.38
C SER A 253 -6.64 17.00 -14.78
N THR A 254 -5.59 16.89 -13.96
CA THR A 254 -4.28 17.52 -14.16
C THR A 254 -3.17 16.57 -13.73
N ALA A 255 -1.97 16.76 -14.27
CA ALA A 255 -0.80 16.00 -13.84
C ALA A 255 -0.47 16.25 -12.35
N LEU A 256 0.16 15.25 -11.72
CA LEU A 256 0.81 15.40 -10.42
C LEU A 256 2.28 15.77 -10.65
N ASN A 257 2.67 16.97 -10.25
CA ASN A 257 4.05 17.42 -10.28
C ASN A 257 4.71 17.08 -8.93
N LEU A 258 5.70 16.19 -8.96
CA LEU A 258 6.37 15.65 -7.79
C LEU A 258 7.55 16.52 -7.33
N THR A 259 8.02 17.46 -8.14
CA THR A 259 9.00 18.48 -7.74
C THR A 259 8.34 19.56 -6.86
N THR A 260 7.14 19.98 -7.23
CA THR A 260 6.35 20.98 -6.49
C THR A 260 5.40 20.35 -5.48
N ASN A 261 5.21 19.03 -5.53
CA ASN A 261 4.24 18.27 -4.74
C ASN A 261 2.80 18.83 -4.89
N ARG A 262 2.36 19.03 -6.14
CA ARG A 262 1.03 19.56 -6.45
C ARG A 262 0.33 18.85 -7.60
N MET A 263 -0.99 18.75 -7.49
CA MET A 263 -1.90 18.42 -8.58
C MET A 263 -2.80 19.64 -8.83
N GLY A 264 -2.46 20.42 -9.86
CA GLY A 264 -3.09 21.72 -10.10
C GLY A 264 -2.92 22.65 -8.89
N THR A 265 -4.04 23.10 -8.32
CA THR A 265 -4.03 23.97 -7.12
C THR A 265 -3.99 23.19 -5.81
N LYS A 266 -4.05 21.85 -5.85
CA LYS A 266 -4.05 21.00 -4.65
C LYS A 266 -2.64 20.54 -4.29
N GLU A 267 -2.29 20.64 -3.02
CA GLU A 267 -1.03 20.10 -2.50
C GLU A 267 -1.11 18.59 -2.36
N LEU A 268 0.02 17.92 -2.51
CA LEU A 268 0.19 16.54 -2.10
C LEU A 268 0.40 16.51 -0.58
N SER A 269 -0.36 15.69 0.12
CA SER A 269 -0.21 15.47 1.55
C SER A 269 1.15 14.82 1.84
N ALA A 270 1.79 15.19 2.95
CA ALA A 270 3.05 14.56 3.36
C ALA A 270 2.89 13.06 3.68
N GLY A 271 1.65 12.60 3.94
CA GLY A 271 1.30 11.20 4.13
C GLY A 271 0.62 10.57 2.92
N ALA A 272 0.84 11.12 1.72
CA ALA A 272 0.20 10.61 0.53
C ALA A 272 0.62 9.16 0.24
N ARG A 273 -0.36 8.29 0.00
CA ARG A 273 -0.16 6.89 -0.35
C ARG A 273 -0.37 6.66 -1.84
N PHE A 274 0.52 5.88 -2.44
CA PHE A 274 0.52 5.60 -3.87
C PHE A 274 0.20 4.13 -4.08
N PHE A 275 -0.71 3.88 -5.01
CA PHE A 275 -1.06 2.53 -5.44
C PHE A 275 -0.90 2.45 -6.94
N GLU A 276 -0.49 1.31 -7.45
CA GLU A 276 -0.39 1.03 -8.88
C GLU A 276 -1.27 -0.14 -9.27
N GLN A 277 -1.90 -0.02 -10.43
CA GLN A 277 -2.65 -1.09 -11.07
C GLN A 277 -2.37 -1.08 -12.56
N VAL A 278 -2.23 -2.28 -13.13
CA VAL A 278 -2.15 -2.48 -14.59
C VAL A 278 -3.47 -3.06 -15.05
N SER A 279 -4.25 -2.30 -15.80
CA SER A 279 -5.59 -2.70 -16.27
C SER A 279 -6.50 -3.16 -15.11
N ASN A 280 -7.02 -4.38 -15.15
CA ASN A 280 -7.79 -5.04 -14.10
C ASN A 280 -6.96 -6.04 -13.28
N GLY A 281 -5.64 -5.88 -13.25
CA GLY A 281 -4.75 -6.61 -12.35
C GLY A 281 -4.93 -6.22 -10.89
N ARG A 282 -4.11 -6.80 -10.02
CA ARG A 282 -4.10 -6.48 -8.60
C ARG A 282 -3.65 -5.03 -8.36
N LEU A 283 -4.35 -4.30 -7.48
CA LEU A 283 -3.87 -3.03 -6.95
C LEU A 283 -2.75 -3.29 -5.92
N VAL A 284 -1.59 -2.70 -6.14
CA VAL A 284 -0.41 -2.84 -5.28
C VAL A 284 -0.06 -1.47 -4.70
N GLU A 285 0.23 -1.40 -3.41
CA GLU A 285 0.80 -0.18 -2.83
C GLU A 285 2.28 -0.09 -3.23
N ILE A 286 2.70 1.09 -3.67
CA ILE A 286 4.08 1.40 -4.02
C ILE A 286 4.58 2.57 -3.19
N ASP A 287 5.89 2.67 -3.02
CA ASP A 287 6.49 3.81 -2.36
C ASP A 287 6.64 4.99 -3.31
N ARG A 288 6.65 6.20 -2.75
CA ARG A 288 6.90 7.42 -3.53
C ARG A 288 8.25 7.36 -4.27
N SER A 289 9.26 6.70 -3.69
CA SER A 289 10.58 6.49 -4.29
C SER A 289 10.57 5.55 -5.49
N ASP A 290 9.55 4.70 -5.63
CA ASP A 290 9.41 3.83 -6.80
C ASP A 290 9.06 4.60 -8.07
N ILE A 291 8.57 5.83 -7.92
CA ILE A 291 8.22 6.74 -9.01
C ILE A 291 9.44 7.57 -9.39
N THR A 292 10.07 7.17 -10.49
CA THR A 292 11.36 7.69 -10.98
C THR A 292 11.23 8.93 -11.87
N ILE A 293 10.00 9.32 -12.23
CA ILE A 293 9.68 10.56 -12.95
C ILE A 293 9.31 11.70 -12.00
N THR A 294 9.45 12.94 -12.48
CA THR A 294 9.12 14.15 -11.69
C THR A 294 7.70 14.65 -11.92
N SER A 295 6.98 14.11 -12.90
CA SER A 295 5.61 14.50 -13.21
C SER A 295 4.81 13.31 -13.74
N ILE A 296 3.73 12.95 -13.06
CA ILE A 296 2.82 11.88 -13.48
C ILE A 296 1.69 12.49 -14.32
N PRO A 297 1.52 12.08 -15.59
CA PRO A 297 0.43 12.55 -16.44
C PRO A 297 -0.96 12.26 -15.86
N ALA A 298 -1.93 13.13 -16.12
CA ALA A 298 -3.29 13.00 -15.59
C ALA A 298 -3.98 11.68 -15.98
N ASN A 299 -3.78 11.23 -17.23
CA ASN A 299 -4.32 9.97 -17.75
C ASN A 299 -3.68 8.71 -17.14
N LYS A 300 -2.58 8.89 -16.39
CA LYS A 300 -1.92 7.84 -15.62
C LYS A 300 -2.39 7.78 -14.18
N ILE A 301 -3.39 8.58 -13.79
CA ILE A 301 -3.96 8.63 -12.44
C ILE A 301 -5.45 8.33 -12.52
N THR A 302 -5.88 7.15 -12.07
CA THR A 302 -7.25 6.66 -12.18
C THR A 302 -8.11 7.00 -10.97
N TYR A 303 -7.50 7.34 -9.84
CA TYR A 303 -8.18 7.76 -8.63
C TYR A 303 -7.35 8.80 -7.86
N VAL A 304 -8.06 9.75 -7.25
CA VAL A 304 -7.51 10.78 -6.36
C VAL A 304 -8.39 10.86 -5.12
N GLY A 305 -7.80 10.58 -3.96
CA GLY A 305 -8.37 10.83 -2.64
C GLY A 305 -7.86 12.15 -2.06
N TYR A 306 -8.62 12.71 -1.11
CA TYR A 306 -8.25 13.93 -0.40
C TYR A 306 -8.33 13.74 1.11
N ASP A 307 -7.37 14.33 1.82
CA ASP A 307 -7.38 14.38 3.28
C ASP A 307 -8.33 15.47 3.81
N TRP A 308 -8.32 15.65 5.14
CA TRP A 308 -9.15 16.64 5.80
C TRP A 308 -8.90 18.04 5.23
N ALA A 309 -7.65 18.47 5.07
CA ALA A 309 -7.28 19.79 4.57
C ALA A 309 -7.54 19.97 3.05
N GLY A 310 -8.01 18.92 2.37
CA GLY A 310 -8.29 18.94 0.94
C GLY A 310 -7.01 18.84 0.09
N ARG A 311 -5.93 18.31 0.67
CA ARG A 311 -4.69 17.91 -0.02
C ARG A 311 -4.88 16.51 -0.59
N VAL A 312 -4.19 16.19 -1.67
CA VAL A 312 -4.19 14.85 -2.28
C VAL A 312 -3.47 13.88 -1.35
N ASP A 313 -4.15 12.83 -0.88
CA ASP A 313 -3.59 11.90 0.11
C ASP A 313 -3.55 10.44 -0.35
N LYS A 314 -4.24 10.12 -1.44
CA LYS A 314 -4.29 8.77 -2.02
C LYS A 314 -4.34 8.86 -3.53
N LEU A 315 -3.52 8.09 -4.22
CA LEU A 315 -3.54 8.01 -5.68
C LEU A 315 -3.53 6.56 -6.14
N VAL A 316 -4.33 6.25 -7.17
CA VAL A 316 -4.15 5.03 -7.95
C VAL A 316 -3.56 5.40 -9.30
N LEU A 317 -2.40 4.83 -9.60
CA LEU A 317 -1.62 5.00 -10.80
C LEU A 317 -1.94 3.86 -11.78
N ASN A 318 -1.88 4.18 -13.06
CA ASN A 318 -2.11 3.23 -14.16
C ASN A 318 -0.82 2.95 -14.89
N ASP A 319 -0.07 1.96 -14.40
CA ASP A 319 1.16 1.48 -15.01
C ASP A 319 2.19 2.61 -15.29
N VAL A 320 2.60 3.28 -14.21
CA VAL A 320 3.62 4.33 -14.15
C VAL A 320 4.98 3.75 -13.81
N THR A 321 5.07 2.85 -12.82
CA THR A 321 6.36 2.31 -12.38
C THR A 321 6.74 1.03 -13.13
N GLY A 322 5.76 0.18 -13.45
CA GLY A 322 5.99 -1.18 -13.97
C GLY A 322 6.18 -2.23 -12.88
N ASP A 323 6.08 -1.88 -11.59
CA ASP A 323 6.33 -2.80 -10.48
C ASP A 323 5.22 -3.86 -10.27
N CYS A 324 4.18 -3.83 -11.10
CA CYS A 324 3.07 -4.80 -11.12
C CYS A 324 3.25 -5.93 -12.14
N TYR A 325 4.40 -6.03 -12.82
CA TYR A 325 4.69 -7.10 -13.79
C TYR A 325 5.62 -8.16 -13.18
N ASP A 326 5.41 -9.41 -13.56
CA ASP A 326 6.41 -10.46 -13.40
C ASP A 326 7.38 -10.37 -14.57
N TYR A 327 8.65 -10.07 -14.28
CA TYR A 327 9.69 -9.97 -15.30
C TYR A 327 10.48 -11.27 -15.41
N GLY A 328 10.85 -11.66 -16.62
CA GLY A 328 11.63 -12.87 -16.86
C GLY A 328 11.76 -13.22 -18.33
N MET A 329 12.19 -14.45 -18.59
CA MET A 329 12.23 -15.02 -19.93
C MET A 329 10.84 -15.52 -20.32
N ILE A 330 10.39 -15.11 -21.51
CA ILE A 330 9.06 -15.37 -22.02
C ILE A 330 9.04 -16.67 -22.81
N TYR A 331 8.03 -17.50 -22.55
CA TYR A 331 7.51 -18.49 -23.49
C TYR A 331 6.16 -18.02 -24.01
N TYR A 332 5.90 -18.13 -25.31
CA TYR A 332 4.63 -17.71 -25.89
C TYR A 332 4.12 -18.71 -26.93
N ARG A 333 2.84 -19.05 -26.82
CA ARG A 333 2.06 -19.82 -27.79
C ARG A 333 0.73 -19.10 -28.04
N ALA A 334 0.45 -18.75 -29.29
CA ALA A 334 -0.84 -18.16 -29.66
C ALA A 334 -1.99 -19.17 -29.49
N ALA A 335 -3.21 -18.68 -29.31
CA ALA A 335 -4.40 -19.54 -29.35
C ALA A 335 -4.54 -20.21 -30.72
N GLY A 336 -4.95 -21.48 -30.75
CA GLY A 336 -5.05 -22.23 -32.00
C GLY A 336 -5.54 -23.67 -31.82
N TYR A 337 -5.82 -24.33 -32.93
CA TYR A 337 -6.15 -25.75 -32.96
C TYR A 337 -4.85 -26.58 -32.83
N GLU A 338 -4.77 -27.43 -31.81
CA GLU A 338 -3.70 -28.41 -31.68
C GLU A 338 -4.22 -29.79 -32.12
N GLU A 339 -3.58 -30.36 -33.13
CA GLU A 339 -3.78 -31.75 -33.53
C GLU A 339 -3.33 -32.67 -32.39
N SER A 340 -4.08 -33.74 -32.14
CA SER A 340 -3.70 -34.74 -31.16
C SER A 340 -2.43 -35.47 -31.64
N LYS A 341 -1.54 -35.80 -30.70
CA LYS A 341 -0.34 -36.60 -31.00
C LYS A 341 -0.59 -38.11 -30.95
N ASP A 342 -1.82 -38.51 -30.62
CA ASP A 342 -2.26 -39.92 -30.54
C ASP A 342 -3.18 -40.28 -31.71
N ASP A 343 -2.90 -41.45 -32.30
CA ASP A 343 -3.55 -42.09 -33.45
C ASP A 343 -5.08 -42.28 -33.29
N GLY A 344 -5.84 -41.22 -33.54
CA GLY A 344 -7.30 -41.30 -33.72
C GLY A 344 -8.17 -40.41 -32.83
N SER A 345 -7.60 -39.53 -32.00
CA SER A 345 -8.41 -38.53 -31.26
C SER A 345 -8.53 -37.22 -32.05
N GLU A 346 -9.71 -36.60 -32.07
CA GLU A 346 -9.87 -35.27 -32.69
C GLU A 346 -9.05 -34.22 -31.91
N GLY A 347 -8.40 -33.31 -32.64
CA GLY A 347 -7.66 -32.20 -32.04
C GLY A 347 -8.59 -31.23 -31.31
N SER A 348 -8.01 -30.31 -30.56
CA SER A 348 -8.78 -29.36 -29.74
C SER A 348 -8.26 -27.94 -29.90
N TYR A 349 -9.18 -26.97 -29.81
CA TYR A 349 -8.79 -25.57 -29.71
C TYR A 349 -8.24 -25.29 -28.31
N GLN A 350 -6.99 -24.83 -28.28
CA GLN A 350 -6.28 -24.44 -27.08
C GLN A 350 -6.25 -22.92 -26.97
N ASN A 351 -6.45 -22.42 -25.76
CA ASN A 351 -6.19 -21.03 -25.47
C ASN A 351 -4.69 -20.72 -25.65
N GLY A 352 -4.40 -19.48 -26.01
CA GLY A 352 -3.04 -18.99 -26.04
C GLY A 352 -2.47 -18.95 -24.63
N GLU A 353 -1.16 -19.10 -24.54
CA GLU A 353 -0.44 -19.12 -23.29
C GLU A 353 0.80 -18.25 -23.39
N ILE A 354 1.03 -17.45 -22.35
CA ILE A 354 2.30 -16.77 -22.12
C ILE A 354 2.80 -17.17 -20.73
N ARG A 355 4.09 -17.51 -20.65
CA ARG A 355 4.74 -17.85 -19.38
C ARG A 355 5.93 -16.94 -19.16
N VAL A 356 6.14 -16.57 -17.90
CA VAL A 356 7.34 -15.88 -17.43
C VAL A 356 8.11 -16.86 -16.57
N THR A 357 9.37 -17.11 -16.91
CA THR A 357 10.29 -17.87 -16.05
C THR A 357 11.32 -16.92 -15.47
N ASN A 358 11.50 -16.93 -14.15
CA ASN A 358 12.48 -16.11 -13.43
C ASN A 358 12.98 -16.81 -12.15
N GLY A 359 13.72 -16.12 -11.28
CA GLY A 359 14.27 -16.68 -10.05
C GLY A 359 13.23 -17.19 -9.06
N SER A 360 11.98 -16.72 -9.16
CA SER A 360 10.85 -17.17 -8.34
C SER A 360 10.11 -18.40 -8.89
N GLY A 361 10.38 -18.79 -10.14
CA GLY A 361 9.75 -19.94 -10.80
C GLY A 361 9.03 -19.57 -12.12
N GLU A 362 8.04 -20.38 -12.47
CA GLU A 362 7.24 -20.21 -13.69
C GLU A 362 5.84 -19.65 -13.34
N HIS A 363 5.47 -18.56 -14.00
CA HIS A 363 4.14 -17.94 -13.90
C HIS A 363 3.44 -18.03 -15.25
N THR A 364 2.23 -18.58 -15.30
CA THR A 364 1.49 -18.85 -16.54
C THR A 364 0.21 -18.04 -16.64
N TYR A 365 -0.02 -17.45 -17.81
CA TYR A 365 -1.16 -16.60 -18.09
C TYR A 365 -1.89 -17.01 -19.38
N VAL A 366 -3.22 -16.90 -19.36
CA VAL A 366 -4.06 -17.16 -20.53
C VAL A 366 -4.13 -15.93 -21.43
N VAL A 367 -3.93 -16.14 -22.74
CA VAL A 367 -3.92 -15.09 -23.75
C VAL A 367 -4.66 -15.51 -25.02
N GLY A 368 -5.00 -14.53 -25.86
CA GLY A 368 -5.40 -14.78 -27.25
C GLY A 368 -4.18 -14.70 -28.16
N SER A 369 -4.01 -13.54 -28.80
CA SER A 369 -2.78 -13.15 -29.48
C SER A 369 -2.12 -12.00 -28.72
N VAL A 370 -0.81 -12.04 -28.57
CA VAL A 370 -0.02 -10.99 -27.91
C VAL A 370 1.00 -10.43 -28.88
N ASP A 371 0.87 -9.14 -29.19
CA ASP A 371 1.84 -8.47 -30.06
C ASP A 371 3.21 -8.36 -29.38
N GLY A 372 4.27 -8.54 -30.16
CA GLY A 372 5.66 -8.48 -29.68
C GLY A 372 6.13 -9.64 -28.77
N ALA A 373 5.24 -10.53 -28.31
CA ALA A 373 5.59 -11.70 -27.51
C ALA A 373 6.27 -12.79 -28.35
N LYS A 374 7.41 -13.29 -27.87
CA LYS A 374 8.20 -14.34 -28.52
C LYS A 374 8.86 -15.21 -27.46
N THR A 375 8.95 -16.51 -27.73
CA THR A 375 9.71 -17.44 -26.89
C THR A 375 11.18 -17.06 -26.84
N ASN A 376 11.79 -17.17 -25.65
CA ASN A 376 13.16 -16.80 -25.29
C ASN A 376 13.45 -15.28 -25.32
N ARG A 377 12.43 -14.43 -25.40
CA ARG A 377 12.58 -12.97 -25.23
C ARG A 377 12.51 -12.60 -23.75
N MET A 378 13.26 -11.58 -23.33
CA MET A 378 13.06 -10.95 -22.03
C MET A 378 11.85 -9.99 -22.05
N GLY A 379 10.96 -10.14 -21.08
CA GLY A 379 9.68 -9.44 -21.02
C GLY A 379 9.10 -9.36 -19.60
N GLY A 380 8.05 -8.58 -19.45
CA GLY A 380 7.20 -8.54 -18.27
C GLY A 380 5.77 -8.93 -18.60
N VAL A 381 5.09 -9.64 -17.70
CA VAL A 381 3.66 -9.94 -17.82
C VAL A 381 2.94 -9.50 -16.56
N ALA A 382 1.91 -8.67 -16.72
CA ALA A 382 0.99 -8.35 -15.63
C ALA A 382 -0.24 -9.26 -15.74
N GLY A 383 -0.56 -9.98 -14.66
CA GLY A 383 -1.76 -10.78 -14.55
C GLY A 383 -3.01 -9.92 -14.30
N SER A 384 -4.11 -10.26 -14.97
CA SER A 384 -5.43 -9.77 -14.57
C SER A 384 -5.98 -10.60 -13.43
N LEU A 385 -7.02 -10.09 -12.79
CA LEU A 385 -7.78 -10.85 -11.80
C LEU A 385 -8.89 -11.71 -12.44
N ASP A 386 -9.14 -11.55 -13.74
CA ASP A 386 -10.05 -12.42 -14.47
C ASP A 386 -9.35 -13.75 -14.74
N GLN A 387 -10.03 -14.84 -14.43
CA GLN A 387 -9.50 -16.18 -14.64
C GLN A 387 -10.23 -16.91 -15.77
N LEU A 388 -9.49 -17.80 -16.44
CA LEU A 388 -10.04 -18.83 -17.32
C LEU A 388 -9.35 -20.15 -16.98
N ASP A 389 -10.14 -21.20 -16.72
CA ASP A 389 -9.63 -22.53 -16.36
C ASP A 389 -8.62 -22.54 -15.20
N GLY A 390 -8.89 -21.71 -14.17
CA GLY A 390 -8.06 -21.58 -12.98
C GLY A 390 -6.75 -20.80 -13.17
N LYS A 391 -6.50 -20.26 -14.37
CA LYS A 391 -5.33 -19.43 -14.68
C LYS A 391 -5.75 -17.96 -14.86
N ASN A 392 -4.95 -17.03 -14.36
CA ASN A 392 -5.16 -15.61 -14.62
C ASN A 392 -5.02 -15.33 -16.12
N ARG A 393 -5.88 -14.47 -16.65
CA ARG A 393 -5.67 -13.90 -17.99
C ARG A 393 -4.57 -12.85 -17.91
N MET A 394 -3.93 -12.55 -19.03
CA MET A 394 -2.99 -11.44 -19.08
C MET A 394 -3.72 -10.09 -19.07
N ALA A 395 -3.27 -9.18 -18.21
CA ALA A 395 -3.69 -7.77 -18.19
C ALA A 395 -2.86 -6.93 -19.18
N ALA A 396 -1.55 -7.15 -19.21
CA ALA A 396 -0.64 -6.48 -20.14
C ALA A 396 0.65 -7.28 -20.37
N PHE A 397 1.29 -7.03 -21.50
CA PHE A 397 2.62 -7.51 -21.84
C PHE A 397 3.57 -6.32 -22.00
N MET A 398 4.75 -6.42 -21.40
CA MET A 398 5.82 -5.43 -21.48
C MET A 398 7.04 -6.03 -22.19
N PRO A 399 7.24 -5.77 -23.49
CA PRO A 399 8.51 -6.12 -24.12
C PRO A 399 9.63 -5.26 -23.51
N LEU A 400 10.72 -5.89 -23.09
CA LEU A 400 11.86 -5.12 -22.57
C LEU A 400 12.75 -4.62 -23.71
N ASN A 401 13.35 -3.45 -23.47
CA ASN A 401 14.46 -2.92 -24.25
C ASN A 401 15.76 -3.58 -23.79
N GLU A 402 16.74 -3.65 -24.69
CA GLU A 402 18.02 -4.34 -24.47
C GLU A 402 19.18 -3.35 -24.60
N ALA A 403 20.12 -3.41 -23.67
CA ALA A 403 21.41 -2.74 -23.79
C ALA A 403 22.54 -3.74 -23.51
N THR A 404 23.40 -3.94 -24.51
CA THR A 404 24.51 -4.90 -24.50
C THR A 404 25.85 -4.21 -24.25
N GLY A 405 26.89 -4.99 -23.91
CA GLY A 405 28.24 -4.46 -23.71
C GLY A 405 28.37 -3.58 -22.47
N ILE A 406 27.50 -3.79 -21.49
CA ILE A 406 27.55 -3.12 -20.20
C ILE A 406 28.64 -3.79 -19.37
N ARG A 407 29.44 -2.96 -18.68
CA ARG A 407 30.49 -3.44 -17.77
C ARG A 407 30.07 -3.27 -16.32
N ARG A 408 30.59 -4.12 -15.45
CA ARG A 408 30.34 -4.07 -14.00
C ARG A 408 30.56 -2.67 -13.40
N ALA A 409 31.61 -1.96 -13.84
CA ALA A 409 31.96 -0.64 -13.32
C ALA A 409 30.91 0.46 -13.61
N GLN A 410 29.92 0.17 -14.46
CA GLN A 410 28.81 1.09 -14.77
C GLN A 410 27.65 0.97 -13.78
N PHE A 411 27.65 -0.05 -12.93
CA PHE A 411 26.67 -0.25 -11.88
C PHE A 411 27.15 0.43 -10.60
N ASP A 412 26.28 1.26 -10.03
CA ASP A 412 26.33 1.65 -8.63
C ASP A 412 25.31 0.79 -7.88
N THR A 413 25.77 -0.29 -7.28
CA THR A 413 24.93 -1.24 -6.55
C THR A 413 24.47 -0.71 -5.19
N ASP A 414 25.10 0.36 -4.69
CA ASP A 414 24.67 1.01 -3.45
C ASP A 414 23.54 1.99 -3.70
N ALA A 415 23.64 2.76 -4.78
CA ALA A 415 22.55 3.63 -5.24
C ALA A 415 21.48 2.89 -6.06
N MET A 416 21.72 1.62 -6.43
CA MET A 416 20.89 0.85 -7.37
C MET A 416 20.67 1.60 -8.69
N LEU A 417 21.76 2.07 -9.29
CA LEU A 417 21.76 2.82 -10.54
C LEU A 417 22.68 2.18 -11.58
N LEU A 418 22.27 2.22 -12.84
CA LEU A 418 23.12 1.93 -13.99
C LEU A 418 23.41 3.22 -14.74
N THR A 419 24.69 3.51 -14.97
CA THR A 419 25.15 4.67 -15.74
C THR A 419 25.85 4.25 -17.02
N THR A 420 25.30 4.68 -18.15
CA THR A 420 25.86 4.47 -19.49
C THR A 420 26.12 5.81 -20.16
N ASN A 421 26.77 5.80 -21.32
CA ASN A 421 26.97 7.03 -22.11
C ASN A 421 25.65 7.64 -22.61
N SER A 422 24.57 6.84 -22.70
CA SER A 422 23.29 7.26 -23.25
C SER A 422 22.20 7.49 -22.20
N MET A 423 22.33 6.90 -21.01
CA MET A 423 21.30 6.97 -19.97
C MET A 423 21.86 6.71 -18.57
N VAL A 424 21.20 7.32 -17.59
CA VAL A 424 21.24 6.93 -16.18
C VAL A 424 19.87 6.35 -15.84
N ILE A 425 19.83 5.09 -15.41
CA ILE A 425 18.57 4.38 -15.17
C ILE A 425 18.59 3.66 -13.82
N PRO A 426 17.54 3.81 -12.98
CA PRO A 426 17.37 3.03 -11.75
C PRO A 426 17.32 1.53 -12.01
N ILE A 427 17.82 0.76 -11.06
CA ILE A 427 17.72 -0.69 -11.04
C ILE A 427 16.60 -1.05 -10.07
N SER A 428 15.68 -1.92 -10.50
CA SER A 428 14.60 -2.38 -9.63
C SER A 428 15.17 -3.10 -8.40
N ASP A 429 14.56 -2.86 -7.25
CA ASP A 429 14.73 -3.62 -6.01
C ASP A 429 14.35 -5.11 -6.16
N LYS A 430 13.63 -5.46 -7.22
CA LYS A 430 13.23 -6.80 -7.64
C LYS A 430 13.88 -7.22 -8.96
N VAL A 431 15.09 -6.71 -9.24
CA VAL A 431 15.81 -7.06 -10.47
C VAL A 431 16.05 -8.57 -10.53
N GLU A 432 15.70 -9.17 -11.65
CA GLU A 432 15.96 -10.59 -11.91
C GLU A 432 17.34 -10.73 -12.55
N CYS A 433 18.09 -11.76 -12.16
CA CYS A 433 19.44 -11.99 -12.66
C CYS A 433 19.53 -13.39 -13.28
N TYR A 434 20.02 -13.48 -14.51
CA TYR A 434 20.09 -14.74 -15.26
C TYR A 434 21.52 -15.02 -15.74
N ASN A 435 21.99 -16.23 -15.50
CA ASN A 435 23.27 -16.71 -15.98
C ASN A 435 23.06 -17.56 -17.24
N LYS A 436 23.34 -16.97 -18.40
CA LYS A 436 23.11 -17.61 -19.69
C LYS A 436 24.02 -18.82 -19.94
N THR A 437 25.21 -18.83 -19.34
CA THR A 437 26.18 -19.94 -19.45
C THR A 437 25.71 -21.18 -18.72
N THR A 438 25.07 -21.03 -17.57
CA THR A 438 24.49 -22.15 -16.80
C THR A 438 23.06 -22.49 -17.21
N GLY A 439 22.31 -21.53 -17.74
CA GLY A 439 20.88 -21.66 -18.00
C GLY A 439 20.00 -21.40 -16.77
N ASP A 440 20.58 -20.91 -15.67
CA ASP A 440 19.91 -20.74 -14.38
C ASP A 440 19.73 -19.28 -13.98
N TRP A 441 18.69 -19.02 -13.19
CA TRP A 441 18.46 -17.74 -12.52
C TRP A 441 19.21 -17.69 -11.19
N PHE A 442 19.80 -16.54 -10.88
CA PHE A 442 20.29 -16.29 -9.53
C PHE A 442 19.11 -16.16 -8.59
N LYS A 443 19.12 -16.92 -7.50
CA LYS A 443 18.08 -16.82 -6.46
C LYS A 443 18.32 -15.58 -5.61
N PRO A 444 17.26 -14.86 -5.20
CA PRO A 444 17.35 -13.86 -4.15
C PRO A 444 17.96 -14.43 -2.86
N GLY A 445 18.48 -13.56 -1.99
CA GLY A 445 18.94 -13.95 -0.65
C GLY A 445 17.80 -14.49 0.23
N GLU A 446 18.10 -14.96 1.45
CA GLU A 446 17.13 -15.60 2.36
C GLU A 446 15.89 -14.71 2.66
N ASP A 447 16.05 -13.39 2.62
CA ASP A 447 14.97 -12.40 2.84
C ASP A 447 14.28 -11.92 1.54
N GLY A 448 14.58 -12.53 0.39
CA GLY A 448 14.13 -12.04 -0.91
C GLY A 448 14.95 -10.85 -1.44
N ASP A 449 16.16 -10.63 -0.91
CA ASP A 449 17.03 -9.53 -1.35
C ASP A 449 17.61 -9.80 -2.75
N HIS A 450 17.15 -9.04 -3.75
CA HIS A 450 17.65 -9.12 -5.13
C HIS A 450 18.99 -8.39 -5.31
N LYS A 451 19.41 -7.50 -4.40
CA LYS A 451 20.73 -6.84 -4.49
C LYS A 451 21.84 -7.88 -4.31
N ALA A 452 21.66 -8.86 -3.43
CA ALA A 452 22.60 -9.98 -3.30
C ALA A 452 22.73 -10.78 -4.60
N ALA A 453 21.60 -11.11 -5.26
CA ALA A 453 21.59 -11.80 -6.55
C ALA A 453 22.29 -10.98 -7.65
N LEU A 454 22.04 -9.67 -7.69
CA LEU A 454 22.72 -8.74 -8.59
C LEU A 454 24.24 -8.74 -8.36
N ASN A 455 24.68 -8.63 -7.10
CA ASN A 455 26.11 -8.65 -6.78
C ASN A 455 26.79 -9.97 -7.21
N LEU A 456 26.11 -11.10 -7.05
CA LEU A 456 26.60 -12.41 -7.53
C LEU A 456 26.70 -12.46 -9.05
N ALA A 457 25.68 -11.97 -9.76
CA ALA A 457 25.69 -11.89 -11.21
C ALA A 457 26.84 -11.01 -11.72
N LEU A 458 26.98 -9.81 -11.17
CA LEU A 458 28.05 -8.87 -11.53
C LEU A 458 29.47 -9.39 -11.19
N ALA A 459 29.60 -10.35 -10.27
CA ALA A 459 30.87 -11.00 -9.99
C ALA A 459 31.21 -12.13 -10.98
N PHE A 460 30.23 -12.65 -11.71
CA PHE A 460 30.39 -13.78 -12.64
C PHE A 460 31.07 -13.37 -13.95
N SER A 461 30.66 -12.23 -14.54
CA SER A 461 31.16 -11.76 -15.83
C SER A 461 31.22 -10.24 -15.92
N ASP A 462 32.13 -9.74 -16.76
CA ASP A 462 32.24 -8.32 -17.14
C ASP A 462 31.50 -8.00 -18.46
N ASP A 463 30.99 -9.02 -19.17
CA ASP A 463 30.11 -8.86 -20.33
C ASP A 463 28.65 -9.03 -19.90
N ILE A 464 27.95 -7.91 -19.78
CA ILE A 464 26.63 -7.85 -19.19
C ILE A 464 25.66 -7.26 -20.20
N THR A 465 24.50 -7.92 -20.31
CA THR A 465 23.35 -7.38 -21.02
C THR A 465 22.27 -7.03 -20.01
N VAL A 466 21.71 -5.83 -20.12
CA VAL A 466 20.62 -5.37 -19.25
C VAL A 466 19.34 -5.19 -20.04
N TYR A 467 18.22 -5.49 -19.40
CA TYR A 467 16.90 -5.30 -19.95
C TYR A 467 16.08 -4.36 -19.07
N TYR A 468 15.46 -3.37 -19.69
CA TYR A 468 14.72 -2.30 -19.01
C TYR A 468 13.37 -2.05 -19.68
N ASP A 469 12.36 -1.68 -18.89
CA ASP A 469 10.96 -1.64 -19.31
C ASP A 469 10.60 -0.40 -20.14
N ARG A 470 11.13 0.76 -19.78
CA ARG A 470 10.86 2.06 -20.44
C ARG A 470 12.09 2.95 -20.46
N SER A 471 12.06 4.05 -21.20
CA SER A 471 13.16 5.02 -21.10
C SER A 471 13.15 5.70 -19.71
N PRO A 472 14.27 6.24 -19.22
CA PRO A 472 14.32 6.94 -17.94
C PRO A 472 13.28 8.06 -17.80
N GLU A 473 13.00 8.77 -18.89
CA GLU A 473 12.05 9.89 -18.96
C GLU A 473 10.59 9.44 -18.80
N GLU A 474 10.32 8.17 -19.10
CA GLU A 474 9.02 7.51 -18.92
C GLU A 474 8.93 6.72 -17.61
N GLY A 475 9.98 6.78 -16.79
CA GLY A 475 10.03 6.13 -15.49
C GLY A 475 10.64 4.74 -15.49
N GLY A 476 11.44 4.42 -16.50
CA GLY A 476 12.03 3.11 -16.67
C GLY A 476 12.94 2.66 -15.54
N LYS A 477 12.98 1.34 -15.34
CA LYS A 477 13.92 0.65 -14.44
C LYS A 477 14.59 -0.51 -15.18
N VAL A 478 15.81 -0.85 -14.79
CA VAL A 478 16.41 -2.14 -15.14
C VAL A 478 15.64 -3.24 -14.40
N ARG A 479 15.12 -4.19 -15.17
CA ARG A 479 14.28 -5.31 -14.68
C ARG A 479 15.02 -6.63 -14.69
N ILE A 480 15.90 -6.83 -15.67
CA ILE A 480 16.66 -8.08 -15.80
C ILE A 480 18.12 -7.76 -16.13
N VAL A 481 19.04 -8.47 -15.47
CA VAL A 481 20.47 -8.48 -15.79
C VAL A 481 20.85 -9.89 -16.26
N VAL A 482 21.47 -9.99 -17.42
CA VAL A 482 21.98 -11.24 -17.99
C VAL A 482 23.49 -11.18 -18.04
N VAL A 483 24.13 -12.23 -17.53
CA VAL A 483 25.57 -12.42 -17.56
C VAL A 483 25.92 -13.68 -18.34
N GLU A 484 27.03 -13.62 -19.09
CA GLU A 484 27.52 -14.73 -19.92
C GLU A 484 29.01 -15.00 -19.78
#